data_AF-A0A7K3DBP5-F1
#
_entry.id   AF-A0A7K3DBP5-F1
#
_cell.length_a   1.000
_cell.length_b   1.000
_cell.length_c   1.000
_cell.angle_alpha   90.00
_cell.angle_beta   90.00
_cell.angle_gamma   90.00
#
_symmetry.space_group_name_H-M   'P 1'
#
loop_
_entity.id
_entity.type
_entity.pdbx_description
1 polymer ?
#
loop_
_entity_poly.entity_id
_entity_poly.type
_entity_poly.pdbx_seq_one_letter_code
_entity_poly.pdbx_strand_id
1 'polypeptide(L)'
;PELDPVGTSFRRWAELLAAEAVGEERAAEVDGWVELLGESQHVLGEREVDPHVDTVATLRQRSWVVRSEQAEVLLGRVPTAFHCGVDDVLLAALTGAVAHGRPESMSGLLIDVEGHGREPLG
;
A
#
# COMPACT_ATOMS: atom_id res chain seq x y z
N PRO A 1 13.53 6.04 32.89
CA PRO A 1 12.75 6.83 31.90
C PRO A 1 11.27 6.74 32.24
N GLU A 2 10.62 7.89 32.48
CA GLU A 2 9.16 7.97 32.62
C GLU A 2 8.54 8.04 31.22
N LEU A 3 7.41 7.35 31.01
CA LEU A 3 6.74 7.34 29.72
C LEU A 3 5.91 8.62 29.56
N ASP A 4 5.82 9.10 28.32
CA ASP A 4 4.88 10.16 27.98
C ASP A 4 3.44 9.73 28.28
N PRO A 5 2.56 10.68 28.66
CA PRO A 5 1.17 10.39 28.93
C PRO A 5 0.49 9.81 27.68
N VAL A 6 -0.39 8.82 27.89
CA VAL A 6 -1.19 8.24 26.82
C VAL A 6 -2.10 9.33 26.25
N GLY A 7 -1.99 9.58 24.95
CA GLY A 7 -2.89 10.48 24.23
C GLY A 7 -4.29 9.85 24.07
N THR A 8 -4.70 9.60 22.83
CA THR A 8 -6.02 9.01 22.54
C THR A 8 -6.01 7.50 22.80
N SER A 9 -6.90 7.03 23.68
CA SER A 9 -7.10 5.59 23.85
C SER A 9 -7.65 4.95 22.58
N PHE A 10 -7.33 3.67 22.32
CA PHE A 10 -7.84 2.96 21.15
C PHE A 10 -9.37 2.94 21.08
N ARG A 11 -10.05 2.82 22.23
CA ARG A 11 -11.52 2.91 22.29
C ARG A 11 -12.01 4.25 21.75
N ARG A 12 -11.44 5.37 22.21
CA ARG A 12 -11.83 6.70 21.75
C ARG A 12 -11.53 6.87 20.26
N TRP A 13 -10.39 6.36 19.80
CA TRP A 13 -10.03 6.35 18.38
C TRP A 13 -11.06 5.58 17.53
N ALA A 14 -11.45 4.38 17.94
CA ALA A 14 -12.44 3.57 17.23
C ALA A 14 -13.83 4.23 17.20
N GLU A 15 -14.26 4.86 18.30
CA GLU A 15 -15.51 5.63 18.35
C GLU A 15 -15.48 6.84 17.40
N LEU A 16 -14.34 7.54 17.31
CA LEU A 16 -14.16 8.64 16.36
C LEU A 16 -14.16 8.15 14.91
N LEU A 17 -13.47 7.05 14.63
CA LEU A 17 -13.42 6.47 13.28
C LEU A 17 -14.80 6.02 12.80
N ALA A 18 -15.62 5.46 13.69
CA ALA A 18 -17.00 5.08 13.38
C ALA A 18 -17.89 6.29 13.07
N ALA A 19 -17.68 7.41 13.75
CA ALA A 19 -18.39 8.66 13.47
C ALA A 19 -17.93 9.28 12.14
N GLU A 20 -16.62 9.28 11.88
CA GLU A 20 -16.02 9.74 10.63
C GLU A 20 -16.51 8.93 9.42
N ALA A 21 -16.63 7.61 9.57
CA ALA A 21 -17.03 6.70 8.48
C ALA A 21 -18.41 7.03 7.86
N VAL A 22 -19.28 7.73 8.59
CA VAL A 22 -20.61 8.16 8.13
C VAL A 22 -20.70 9.65 7.86
N GLY A 23 -19.58 10.38 7.94
CA GLY A 23 -19.50 11.81 7.63
C GLY A 23 -19.69 12.09 6.13
N GLU A 24 -20.22 13.27 5.81
CA GLU A 24 -20.47 13.67 4.42
C GLU A 24 -19.18 13.71 3.59
N GLU A 25 -18.07 14.18 4.15
CA GLU A 25 -16.77 14.21 3.49
C GLU A 25 -16.29 12.80 3.12
N ARG A 26 -16.37 11.84 4.06
CA ARG A 26 -15.99 10.44 3.81
C ARG A 26 -16.87 9.79 2.76
N ALA A 27 -18.19 10.00 2.84
CA ALA A 27 -19.13 9.44 1.88
C ALA A 27 -18.91 9.98 0.46
N ALA A 28 -18.49 11.24 0.34
CA ALA A 28 -18.19 11.87 -0.95
C ALA A 28 -16.96 11.26 -1.66
N GLU A 29 -16.09 10.55 -0.95
CA GLU A 29 -14.92 9.88 -1.55
C GLU A 29 -15.29 8.62 -2.37
N VAL A 30 -16.48 8.03 -2.15
CA VAL A 30 -16.86 6.73 -2.72
C VAL A 30 -16.75 6.70 -4.25
N ASP A 31 -17.23 7.75 -4.93
CA ASP A 31 -17.19 7.81 -6.39
C ASP A 31 -15.74 7.84 -6.90
N GLY A 32 -14.85 8.56 -6.21
CA GLY A 32 -13.41 8.60 -6.53
C GLY A 32 -12.73 7.24 -6.33
N TRP A 33 -13.09 6.51 -5.27
CA TRP A 33 -12.59 5.15 -5.05
C TRP A 33 -13.06 4.17 -6.13
N VAL A 34 -14.32 4.26 -6.56
CA VAL A 34 -14.86 3.41 -7.64
C VAL A 34 -14.17 3.72 -8.97
N GLU A 35 -13.96 5.00 -9.29
CA GLU A 35 -13.24 5.40 -10.50
C GLU A 35 -11.79 4.91 -10.49
N LEU A 36 -11.11 5.04 -9.34
CA LEU A 36 -9.72 4.57 -9.19
C LEU A 36 -9.59 3.05 -9.33
N LEU A 37 -10.54 2.29 -8.78
CA LEU A 37 -10.56 0.83 -8.89
C LEU A 37 -10.74 0.37 -10.34
N GLY A 38 -11.54 1.09 -11.13
CA GLY A 38 -11.77 0.79 -12.54
C GLY A 38 -12.34 -0.61 -12.79
N GLU A 39 -11.95 -1.21 -13.91
CA GLU A 39 -12.38 -2.56 -14.29
C GLU A 39 -11.49 -3.66 -13.68
N SER A 40 -12.02 -4.89 -13.66
CA SER A 40 -11.32 -6.06 -13.15
C SER A 40 -9.93 -6.23 -13.80
N GLN A 41 -8.89 -6.32 -12.98
CA GLN A 41 -7.53 -6.52 -13.46
C GLN A 41 -7.26 -7.97 -13.88
N HIS A 42 -6.30 -8.14 -14.79
CA HIS A 42 -5.80 -9.46 -15.17
C HIS A 42 -5.14 -10.15 -13.98
N VAL A 43 -5.31 -11.46 -13.91
CA VAL A 43 -4.72 -12.28 -12.85
C VAL A 43 -3.18 -12.20 -12.91
N LEU A 44 -2.55 -11.84 -11.79
CA LEU A 44 -1.09 -11.83 -11.66
C LEU A 44 -0.46 -13.23 -11.60
N GLY A 45 -1.24 -14.31 -11.68
CA GLY A 45 -0.77 -15.68 -11.67
C GLY A 45 -1.17 -16.42 -12.93
N GLU A 46 -0.95 -17.74 -12.94
CA GLU A 46 -1.49 -18.62 -13.99
C GLU A 46 -2.99 -18.90 -13.80
N ARG A 47 -3.51 -18.67 -12.59
CA ARG A 47 -4.90 -18.90 -12.19
C ARG A 47 -5.31 -17.96 -11.07
N GLU A 48 -6.62 -17.82 -10.85
CA GLU A 48 -7.18 -17.18 -9.67
C GLU A 48 -6.76 -17.89 -8.38
N VAL A 49 -6.82 -17.15 -7.26
CA VAL A 49 -6.52 -17.66 -5.91
C VAL A 49 -7.56 -18.71 -5.50
N ASP A 50 -7.09 -19.86 -5.03
CA ASP A 50 -7.91 -20.93 -4.47
C ASP A 50 -7.93 -20.77 -2.93
N PRO A 51 -9.06 -20.39 -2.32
CA PRO A 51 -9.14 -20.11 -0.88
C PRO A 51 -8.88 -21.34 0.00
N HIS A 52 -8.92 -22.56 -0.54
CA HIS A 52 -8.62 -23.78 0.20
C HIS A 52 -7.12 -24.13 0.20
N VAL A 53 -6.39 -23.69 -0.83
CA VAL A 53 -4.97 -24.02 -1.01
C VAL A 53 -4.07 -22.83 -0.73
N ASP A 54 -4.41 -21.64 -1.23
CA ASP A 54 -3.59 -20.43 -1.19
C ASP A 54 -3.80 -19.67 0.13
N THR A 55 -3.48 -20.36 1.22
CA THR A 55 -3.55 -19.83 2.59
C THR A 55 -2.16 -19.52 3.12
N VAL A 56 -2.07 -18.84 4.27
CA VAL A 56 -0.79 -18.60 4.96
C VAL A 56 -0.02 -19.91 5.23
N ALA A 57 -0.71 -21.03 5.40
CA ALA A 57 -0.07 -22.32 5.63
C ALA A 57 0.77 -22.83 4.44
N THR A 58 0.41 -22.44 3.20
CA THR A 58 1.13 -22.84 1.98
C THR A 58 2.05 -21.74 1.45
N LEU A 59 2.02 -20.56 2.06
CA LEU A 59 2.85 -19.42 1.67
C LEU A 59 4.34 -19.80 1.62
N ARG A 60 5.02 -19.25 0.62
CA ARG A 60 6.47 -19.34 0.46
C ARG A 60 7.01 -17.92 0.36
N GLN A 61 8.01 -17.62 1.19
CA GLN A 61 8.65 -16.32 1.21
C GLN A 61 10.04 -16.40 0.58
N ARG A 62 10.37 -15.41 -0.24
CA ARG A 62 11.72 -15.17 -0.72
C ARG A 62 12.09 -13.74 -0.38
N SER A 63 13.32 -13.57 0.11
CA SER A 63 13.85 -12.27 0.52
C SER A 63 15.20 -12.05 -0.11
N TRP A 64 15.45 -10.81 -0.52
CA TRP A 64 16.74 -10.37 -1.03
C TRP A 64 17.18 -9.14 -0.26
N VAL A 65 18.48 -9.05 -0.01
CA VAL A 65 19.11 -7.89 0.61
C VAL A 65 19.88 -7.16 -0.48
N VAL A 66 19.54 -5.88 -0.68
CA VAL A 66 20.31 -5.00 -1.56
C VAL A 66 21.54 -4.47 -0.82
N ARG A 67 22.62 -4.16 -1.55
CA ARG A 67 23.81 -3.59 -0.92
C ARG A 67 23.51 -2.18 -0.43
N SER A 68 24.26 -1.73 0.57
CA SER A 68 24.09 -0.41 1.17
C SER A 68 24.15 0.73 0.16
N GLU A 69 25.01 0.63 -0.86
CA GLU A 69 25.11 1.69 -1.88
C GLU A 69 23.83 1.82 -2.71
N GLN A 70 23.11 0.71 -2.92
CA GLN A 70 21.83 0.71 -3.64
C GLN A 70 20.70 1.20 -2.73
N ALA A 71 20.71 0.79 -1.45
CA ALA A 71 19.76 1.31 -0.46
C ALA A 71 19.87 2.84 -0.32
N GLU A 72 21.08 3.41 -0.28
CA GLU A 72 21.28 4.87 -0.22
C GLU A 72 20.68 5.61 -1.42
N VAL A 73 20.77 5.03 -2.61
CA VAL A 73 20.17 5.61 -3.81
C VAL A 73 18.64 5.60 -3.69
N LEU A 74 18.06 4.45 -3.33
CA LEU A 74 16.62 4.26 -3.23
C LEU A 74 15.98 5.08 -2.09
N LEU A 75 16.64 5.17 -0.95
CA LEU A 75 16.10 5.78 0.26
C LEU A 75 16.44 7.28 0.41
N GLY A 76 17.35 7.81 -0.42
CA GLY A 76 17.83 9.19 -0.28
C GLY A 76 17.91 9.95 -1.59
N ARG A 77 18.77 9.50 -2.51
CA ARG A 77 19.10 10.28 -3.72
C ARG A 77 17.91 10.40 -4.68
N VAL A 78 17.17 9.32 -4.92
CA VAL A 78 16.02 9.31 -5.83
C VAL A 78 14.85 10.12 -5.23
N PRO A 79 14.41 9.90 -3.97
CA PRO A 79 13.39 10.74 -3.34
C PRO A 79 13.71 12.24 -3.43
N THR A 80 14.98 12.60 -3.17
CA THR A 80 15.44 14.00 -3.26
C THR A 80 15.36 14.56 -4.68
N ALA A 81 15.78 13.78 -5.68
CA ALA A 81 15.84 14.22 -7.07
C ALA A 81 14.44 14.38 -7.72
N PHE A 82 13.46 13.59 -7.28
CA PHE A 82 12.10 13.57 -7.83
C PHE A 82 11.06 14.22 -6.91
N HIS A 83 11.48 14.72 -5.74
CA HIS A 83 10.61 15.34 -4.74
C HIS A 83 9.44 14.43 -4.31
N CYS A 84 9.75 13.15 -4.07
CA CYS A 84 8.78 12.12 -3.71
C CYS A 84 9.19 11.37 -2.42
N GLY A 85 8.30 10.50 -1.94
CA GLY A 85 8.59 9.58 -0.83
C GLY A 85 9.38 8.35 -1.26
N VAL A 86 9.86 7.58 -0.28
CA VAL A 86 10.48 6.27 -0.54
C VAL A 86 9.47 5.29 -1.14
N ASP A 87 8.23 5.30 -0.66
CA ASP A 87 7.20 4.38 -1.13
C ASP A 87 6.88 4.59 -2.61
N ASP A 88 6.89 5.84 -3.10
CA ASP A 88 6.75 6.15 -4.53
C ASP A 88 7.84 5.47 -5.38
N VAL A 89 9.08 5.49 -4.89
CA VAL A 89 10.22 4.87 -5.57
C VAL A 89 10.09 3.35 -5.59
N LEU A 90 9.68 2.75 -4.47
CA LEU A 90 9.50 1.31 -4.36
C LEU A 90 8.32 0.81 -5.20
N LEU A 91 7.19 1.53 -5.19
CA LEU A 91 6.02 1.22 -6.01
C LEU A 91 6.33 1.36 -7.51
N ALA A 92 7.05 2.41 -7.90
CA ALA A 92 7.50 2.56 -9.30
C ALA A 92 8.41 1.40 -9.73
N ALA A 93 9.35 0.99 -8.87
CA ALA A 93 10.23 -0.14 -9.13
C ALA A 93 9.46 -1.47 -9.22
N LEU A 94 8.49 -1.70 -8.33
CA LEU A 94 7.63 -2.87 -8.35
C LEU A 94 6.81 -2.96 -9.64
N THR A 95 6.13 -1.86 -10.01
CA THR A 95 5.34 -1.79 -11.24
C THR A 95 6.20 -2.02 -12.48
N GLY A 96 7.40 -1.42 -12.53
CA GLY A 96 8.36 -1.65 -13.62
C GLY A 96 8.85 -3.10 -13.69
N ALA A 97 9.12 -3.74 -12.55
CA ALA A 97 9.54 -5.13 -12.50
C ALA A 97 8.44 -6.10 -12.98
N VAL A 98 7.18 -5.86 -12.58
CA VAL A 98 6.04 -6.65 -13.04
C VAL A 98 5.85 -6.45 -14.55
N ALA A 99 5.83 -5.21 -15.03
CA ALA A 99 5.66 -4.90 -16.45
C ALA A 99 6.79 -5.48 -17.33
N HIS A 100 8.02 -5.56 -16.81
CA HIS A 100 9.14 -6.19 -17.51
C HIS A 100 8.92 -7.70 -17.71
N GLY A 101 8.34 -8.40 -16.73
CA GLY A 101 7.98 -9.80 -16.85
C GLY A 101 6.66 -10.05 -17.58
N ARG A 102 5.81 -9.01 -17.71
CA ARG A 102 4.43 -9.07 -18.20
C ARG A 102 4.06 -7.81 -19.00
N PRO A 103 4.29 -7.80 -20.32
CA PRO A 103 3.94 -6.68 -21.18
C PRO A 103 2.45 -6.30 -21.15
N GLU A 104 1.55 -7.23 -20.84
CA GLU A 104 0.12 -7.00 -20.66
C GLU A 104 -0.22 -6.15 -19.42
N SER A 105 0.66 -6.10 -18.41
CA SER A 105 0.50 -5.26 -17.22
C SER A 105 0.97 -3.81 -17.43
N MET A 106 1.40 -3.45 -18.64
CA MET A 106 1.84 -2.09 -18.99
C MET A 106 0.72 -1.04 -18.87
N SER A 107 -0.56 -1.46 -18.90
CA SER A 107 -1.71 -0.55 -18.75
C SER A 107 -2.00 -0.14 -17.31
N GLY A 108 -1.40 -0.79 -16.32
CA GLY A 108 -1.60 -0.50 -14.90
C GLY A 108 -1.53 -1.74 -14.01
N LEU A 109 -1.22 -1.53 -12.73
CA LEU A 109 -1.13 -2.57 -11.71
C LEU A 109 -1.83 -2.08 -10.44
N LEU A 110 -2.90 -2.77 -10.03
CA LEU A 110 -3.57 -2.52 -8.76
C LEU A 110 -2.75 -3.17 -7.64
N ILE A 111 -2.35 -2.34 -6.68
CA ILE A 111 -1.54 -2.75 -5.53
C ILE A 111 -2.31 -2.32 -4.28
N ASP A 112 -2.50 -3.27 -3.36
CA ASP A 112 -2.94 -2.96 -2.02
C ASP A 112 -1.77 -2.40 -1.21
N VAL A 113 -1.94 -1.20 -0.65
CA VAL A 113 -0.89 -0.46 0.06
C VAL A 113 -1.33 -0.23 1.50
N GLU A 114 -0.52 -0.74 2.44
CA GLU A 114 -0.77 -0.56 3.86
C GLU A 114 -0.08 0.70 4.40
N GLY A 115 -0.87 1.64 4.90
CA GLY A 115 -0.39 2.79 5.67
C GLY A 115 -0.44 2.53 7.19
N HIS A 116 0.11 3.45 7.97
CA HIS A 116 0.09 3.32 9.44
C HIS A 116 -1.32 3.45 10.05
N GLY A 117 -2.28 4.02 9.32
CA GLY A 117 -3.69 4.14 9.76
C GLY A 117 -3.89 5.09 10.95
N ARG A 118 -3.01 6.10 11.08
CA ARG A 118 -2.98 7.08 12.19
C ARG A 118 -3.00 8.51 11.67
N GLU A 119 -3.66 8.71 10.54
CA GLU A 119 -3.87 10.05 10.03
C GLU A 119 -4.73 10.84 11.02
N PRO A 120 -4.48 12.14 11.21
CA PRO A 120 -5.36 12.98 11.99
C PRO A 120 -6.78 12.94 11.41
N LEU A 121 -7.78 12.80 12.28
CA LEU A 121 -9.17 13.04 11.90
C LEU A 121 -9.40 14.56 11.93
N GLY A 122 -10.01 15.11 10.88
CA GLY A 122 -10.32 16.53 10.73
C GLY A 122 -11.26 17.07 11.81
#